data_AF-A0A3M1K9E8-F1
#
_entry.id   AF-A0A3M1K9E8-F1
#
_cell.length_a   1.000
_cell.length_b   1.000
_cell.length_c   1.000
_cell.angle_alpha   90.00
_cell.angle_beta   90.00
_cell.angle_gamma   90.00
#
_symmetry.space_group_name_H-M   'P 1'
#
loop_
_entity.id
_entity.type
_entity.pdbx_description
1 polymer ?
#
loop_
_entity_poly.entity_id
_entity_poly.type
_entity_poly.pdbx_seq_one_letter_code
_entity_poly.pdbx_strand_id
1 'polypeptide(L)'
;MSRTVQIAVGILALLAAGALFAPWLAPHDPAQIVLENAFAPPSLSHPFGTDDLGRDLFSRALYAGRISFSVGIVAVGISVAIGILLGALAGVSGGLIDIAIMRLVDLMLCIPSFFLILAVIAFL
;
A
#
# COMPACT_ATOMS: atom_id res chain seq x y z
N MET A 1 13.89 17.29 -13.39
CA MET A 1 13.56 16.61 -12.10
C MET A 1 14.76 16.74 -11.17
N SER A 2 14.55 17.02 -9.89
CA SER A 2 15.64 16.98 -8.92
C SER A 2 16.19 15.55 -8.80
N ARG A 3 17.46 15.40 -8.44
CA ARG A 3 18.10 14.08 -8.24
C ARG A 3 17.32 13.22 -7.24
N THR A 4 16.73 13.84 -6.22
CA THR A 4 15.90 13.17 -5.21
C THR A 4 14.66 12.51 -5.81
N VAL A 5 13.96 13.20 -6.73
CA VAL A 5 12.76 12.63 -7.39
C VAL A 5 13.15 11.43 -8.25
N GLN A 6 14.27 11.50 -8.97
CA GLN A 6 14.74 10.39 -9.81
C GLN A 6 15.07 9.15 -8.98
N ILE A 7 15.72 9.34 -7.82
CA ILE A 7 16.04 8.24 -6.90
C ILE A 7 14.74 7.63 -6.34
N ALA A 8 13.81 8.46 -5.89
CA ALA A 8 12.54 7.98 -5.33
C ALA A 8 11.72 7.18 -6.36
N VAL A 9 11.60 7.69 -7.59
CA VAL A 9 10.93 6.99 -8.69
C VAL A 9 11.66 5.69 -9.04
N GLY A 10 12.99 5.70 -9.07
CA GLY A 10 13.80 4.51 -9.33
C GLY A 10 13.58 3.41 -8.29
N ILE A 11 13.57 3.75 -7.00
CA ILE A 11 13.29 2.80 -5.91
C ILE A 11 11.87 2.26 -6.02
N LEU A 12 10.88 3.14 -6.24
CA LEU A 12 9.49 2.71 -6.37
C LEU A 12 9.30 1.76 -7.57
N ALA A 13 9.93 2.08 -8.71
CA ALA A 13 9.90 1.24 -9.90
C ALA A 13 10.54 -0.13 -9.64
N LEU A 14 11.66 -0.17 -8.92
CA LEU A 14 12.32 -1.42 -8.52
C LEU A 14 11.41 -2.27 -7.62
N LEU A 15 10.77 -1.67 -6.61
CA LEU A 15 9.84 -2.38 -5.72
C LEU A 15 8.60 -2.88 -6.46
N ALA A 16 8.03 -2.06 -7.35
CA ALA A 16 6.91 -2.44 -8.19
C ALA A 16 7.27 -3.58 -9.15
N ALA A 17 8.46 -3.53 -9.75
CA ALA A 17 8.98 -4.63 -10.57
C ALA A 17 9.17 -5.90 -9.74
N GLY A 18 9.83 -5.82 -8.58
CA GLY A 18 10.00 -6.98 -7.68
C GLY A 18 8.66 -7.62 -7.31
N ALA A 19 7.65 -6.81 -6.98
CA ALA A 19 6.30 -7.31 -6.74
C ALA A 19 5.68 -7.94 -7.99
N LEU A 20 5.73 -7.27 -9.14
CA LEU A 20 5.13 -7.78 -10.39
C LEU A 20 5.74 -9.11 -10.82
N PHE A 21 7.07 -9.23 -10.72
CA PHE A 21 7.83 -10.42 -11.07
C PHE A 21 7.97 -11.41 -9.89
N ALA A 22 7.20 -11.25 -8.79
CA ALA A 22 7.28 -12.12 -7.62
C ALA A 22 7.15 -13.63 -7.95
N PRO A 23 6.26 -14.10 -8.85
CA PRO A 23 6.16 -15.52 -9.18
C PRO A 23 7.43 -16.11 -9.82
N TRP A 24 8.31 -15.27 -10.38
CA TRP A 24 9.56 -15.71 -10.99
C TRP A 24 10.79 -15.40 -10.12
N LEU A 25 10.71 -14.37 -9.27
CA LEU A 25 11.80 -14.00 -8.37
C LEU A 25 11.76 -14.71 -7.01
N ALA A 26 10.58 -15.15 -6.56
CA ALA A 26 10.43 -15.82 -5.27
C ALA A 26 11.09 -17.21 -5.31
N PRO A 27 12.08 -17.50 -4.44
CA PRO A 27 12.72 -18.81 -4.40
C PRO A 27 11.80 -19.90 -3.84
N HIS A 28 10.82 -19.55 -3.01
CA HIS A 28 9.93 -20.49 -2.34
C HIS A 28 8.47 -20.05 -2.44
N ASP A 29 7.54 -21.00 -2.24
CA ASP A 29 6.12 -20.67 -2.10
C ASP A 29 5.92 -19.84 -0.80
N PRO A 30 5.33 -18.62 -0.87
CA PRO A 30 5.14 -17.76 0.29
C PRO A 30 4.25 -18.36 1.39
N ALA A 31 3.45 -19.38 1.09
CA ALA A 31 2.57 -20.06 2.04
C ALA A 31 3.16 -21.38 2.56
N GLN A 32 4.28 -21.84 2.02
CA GLN A 32 4.88 -23.12 2.42
C GLN A 32 5.50 -23.04 3.82
N ILE A 33 5.00 -23.90 4.70
CA ILE A 33 5.43 -24.01 6.10
C ILE A 33 6.47 -25.12 6.24
N VAL A 34 7.63 -24.81 6.83
CA VAL A 34 8.70 -25.77 7.11
C VAL A 34 9.25 -25.50 8.51
N LEU A 35 8.66 -26.11 9.54
CA LEU A 35 8.99 -25.82 10.95
C LEU A 35 10.46 -26.08 11.29
N GLU A 36 11.13 -27.00 10.60
CA GLU A 36 12.56 -27.27 10.79
C GLU A 36 13.43 -26.04 10.53
N ASN A 37 12.96 -25.16 9.65
CA ASN A 37 13.62 -23.91 9.31
C ASN A 37 13.04 -22.72 10.09
N ALA A 38 12.29 -22.91 11.17
CA ALA A 38 11.76 -21.78 11.95
C ALA A 38 12.89 -20.90 12.51
N PHE A 39 12.72 -19.57 12.38
CA PHE A 39 13.72 -18.57 12.80
C PHE A 39 15.14 -18.78 12.22
N ALA A 40 15.23 -19.32 11.01
CA ALA A 40 16.50 -19.46 10.32
C ALA A 40 17.06 -18.07 9.94
N PRO A 41 18.37 -17.82 10.17
CA PRO A 41 18.99 -16.55 9.80
C PRO A 41 19.06 -16.37 8.27
N PRO A 42 19.31 -15.14 7.79
CA PRO A 42 19.53 -14.85 6.38
C PRO A 42 20.61 -15.75 5.76
N SER A 43 20.30 -16.35 4.62
CA SER A 43 21.17 -17.26 3.89
C SER A 43 20.92 -17.16 2.37
N LEU A 44 21.74 -17.82 1.55
CA LEU A 44 21.54 -17.82 0.09
C LEU A 44 20.22 -18.50 -0.32
N SER A 45 19.73 -19.47 0.46
CA SER A 45 18.42 -20.09 0.25
C SER A 45 17.28 -19.22 0.78
N HIS A 46 17.50 -18.54 1.90
CA HIS A 46 16.52 -17.62 2.51
C HIS A 46 17.13 -16.22 2.66
N PRO A 47 17.09 -15.37 1.61
CA PRO A 47 17.80 -14.08 1.60
C PRO A 47 17.45 -13.17 2.78
N PHE A 48 16.21 -13.23 3.26
CA PHE A 48 15.72 -12.46 4.41
C PHE A 48 15.53 -13.32 5.67
N GLY A 49 15.91 -14.61 5.62
CA GLY A 49 15.60 -15.59 6.66
C GLY A 49 14.16 -16.07 6.60
N THR A 50 13.74 -16.75 7.67
CA THR A 50 12.39 -17.32 7.80
C THR A 50 11.68 -16.81 9.05
N ASP A 51 10.35 -16.96 9.07
CA ASP A 51 9.54 -16.62 10.24
C ASP A 51 9.40 -17.79 11.24
N ASP A 52 8.51 -17.61 12.22
CA ASP A 52 8.16 -18.58 13.27
C ASP A 52 7.56 -19.89 12.73
N LEU A 53 7.00 -19.86 11.51
CA LEU A 53 6.48 -21.03 10.82
C LEU A 53 7.47 -21.57 9.76
N GLY A 54 8.68 -21.00 9.70
CA GLY A 54 9.71 -21.39 8.74
C GLY A 54 9.39 -20.99 7.30
N ARG A 55 8.50 -20.01 7.08
CA ARG A 55 8.18 -19.49 5.74
C ARG A 55 9.25 -18.50 5.29
N ASP A 56 9.57 -18.49 4.01
CA ASP A 56 10.59 -17.60 3.44
C ASP A 56 10.14 -16.13 3.42
N LEU A 57 10.83 -15.28 4.19
CA LEU A 57 10.46 -13.87 4.35
C LEU A 57 10.62 -13.06 3.05
N PHE A 58 11.58 -13.42 2.19
CA PHE A 58 11.82 -12.73 0.93
C PHE A 58 10.67 -12.96 -0.06
N SER A 59 10.28 -14.23 -0.25
CA SER A 59 9.12 -14.62 -1.06
C SER A 59 7.84 -13.97 -0.55
N ARG A 60 7.62 -13.99 0.78
CA ARG A 60 6.47 -13.32 1.40
C ARG A 60 6.48 -11.81 1.15
N ALA A 61 7.63 -11.14 1.22
CA ALA A 61 7.74 -9.72 0.97
C ALA A 61 7.39 -9.35 -0.49
N LEU A 62 7.88 -10.12 -1.48
CA LEU A 62 7.56 -9.89 -2.89
C LEU A 62 6.05 -10.06 -3.17
N TYR A 63 5.44 -11.13 -2.65
CA TYR A 63 4.01 -11.37 -2.81
C TYR A 63 3.15 -10.36 -2.04
N ALA A 64 3.55 -9.97 -0.83
CA ALA A 64 2.90 -8.89 -0.08
C ALA A 64 2.97 -7.56 -0.85
N GLY A 65 4.09 -7.29 -1.53
CA GLY A 65 4.23 -6.15 -2.44
C GLY A 65 3.12 -6.09 -3.48
N ARG A 66 2.76 -7.21 -4.11
CA ARG A 66 1.66 -7.26 -5.11
C ARG A 66 0.34 -6.81 -4.51
N ILE A 67 0.04 -7.31 -3.31
CA ILE A 67 -1.19 -6.96 -2.58
C ILE A 67 -1.17 -5.47 -2.26
N SER A 68 -0.11 -4.97 -1.65
CA SER A 68 0.04 -3.55 -1.28
C SER A 68 -0.10 -2.60 -2.48
N PHE A 69 0.54 -2.92 -3.60
CA PHE A 69 0.41 -2.11 -4.83
C PHE A 69 -0.99 -2.18 -5.42
N SER A 70 -1.62 -3.35 -5.46
CA SER A 70 -2.99 -3.50 -5.98
C SER A 70 -4.01 -2.70 -5.16
N VAL A 71 -3.96 -2.84 -3.84
CA VAL A 71 -4.85 -2.11 -2.92
C VAL A 71 -4.60 -0.60 -3.02
N GLY A 72 -3.33 -0.17 -3.05
CA GLY A 72 -2.97 1.24 -3.20
C GLY A 72 -3.50 1.85 -4.50
N ILE A 73 -3.32 1.19 -5.63
CA ILE A 73 -3.80 1.66 -6.94
C ILE A 73 -5.33 1.77 -6.95
N VAL A 74 -6.03 0.73 -6.47
CA VAL A 74 -7.50 0.71 -6.45
C VAL A 74 -8.05 1.80 -5.51
N ALA A 75 -7.51 1.92 -4.30
CA ALA A 75 -7.95 2.91 -3.31
C ALA A 75 -7.76 4.35 -3.81
N VAL A 76 -6.60 4.65 -4.40
CA VAL A 76 -6.33 5.96 -5.00
C VAL A 76 -7.22 6.21 -6.20
N GLY A 77 -7.41 5.20 -7.07
CA GLY A 77 -8.30 5.31 -8.23
C GLY A 77 -9.73 5.67 -7.84
N ILE A 78 -10.29 4.99 -6.83
CA ILE A 78 -11.63 5.28 -6.30
C ILE A 78 -11.67 6.70 -5.70
N SER A 79 -10.69 7.05 -4.89
CA SER A 79 -10.61 8.38 -4.25
C SER A 79 -10.57 9.50 -5.28
N VAL A 80 -9.76 9.35 -6.33
CA VAL A 80 -9.64 10.33 -7.43
C VAL A 80 -10.94 10.40 -8.21
N ALA A 81 -11.57 9.27 -8.54
CA ALA A 81 -12.84 9.26 -9.27
C ALA A 81 -13.94 10.00 -8.50
N ILE A 82 -14.12 9.69 -7.21
CA ILE A 82 -15.09 10.38 -6.35
C ILE A 82 -14.74 11.86 -6.22
N GLY A 83 -13.47 12.19 -5.98
CA GLY A 83 -13.00 13.57 -5.84
C GLY A 83 -13.25 14.40 -7.10
N ILE A 84 -12.98 13.85 -8.29
CA ILE A 84 -13.26 14.52 -9.57
C ILE A 84 -14.76 14.75 -9.74
N LEU A 85 -15.60 13.74 -9.46
CA LEU A 85 -17.05 13.87 -9.61
C LEU A 85 -17.63 14.95 -8.68
N LEU A 86 -17.28 14.92 -7.40
CA LEU A 86 -17.75 15.89 -6.42
C LEU A 86 -17.18 17.29 -6.69
N GLY A 87 -15.90 17.38 -7.05
CA GLY A 87 -15.25 18.65 -7.38
C GLY A 87 -15.84 19.29 -8.64
N ALA A 88 -16.12 18.50 -9.67
CA ALA A 88 -16.79 18.99 -10.87
C ALA A 88 -18.23 19.45 -10.58
N LEU A 89 -18.98 18.71 -9.76
CA LEU A 89 -20.34 19.08 -9.38
C LEU A 89 -20.39 20.39 -8.58
N ALA A 90 -19.48 20.57 -7.62
CA ALA A 90 -19.33 21.81 -6.86
C ALA A 90 -18.97 22.99 -7.78
N GLY A 91 -17.98 22.79 -8.67
CA GLY A 91 -17.49 23.82 -9.57
C GLY A 91 -18.51 24.29 -10.63
N VAL A 92 -19.42 23.42 -11.07
CA VAL A 92 -20.45 23.78 -12.07
C VAL A 92 -21.73 24.32 -11.43
N SER A 93 -22.15 23.75 -10.29
CA SER A 93 -23.46 24.09 -9.70
C SER A 93 -23.44 25.43 -8.97
N GLY A 94 -22.33 25.77 -8.32
CA GLY A 94 -22.27 26.90 -7.39
C GLY A 94 -23.34 26.83 -6.28
N GLY A 95 -23.46 27.93 -5.51
CA GLY A 95 -24.54 28.10 -4.54
C GLY A 95 -24.58 27.04 -3.43
N LEU A 96 -25.77 26.50 -3.15
CA LEU A 96 -25.99 25.59 -2.01
C LEU A 96 -25.29 24.23 -2.16
N ILE A 97 -25.18 23.70 -3.39
CA ILE A 97 -24.54 22.40 -3.64
C ILE A 97 -23.04 22.50 -3.40
N ASP A 98 -22.40 23.56 -3.90
CA ASP A 98 -20.99 23.85 -3.63
C ASP A 98 -20.73 23.99 -2.12
N ILE A 99 -21.53 24.81 -1.42
CA ILE A 99 -21.42 24.96 0.03
C ILE A 99 -21.54 23.62 0.75
N ALA A 100 -22.53 22.79 0.41
CA ALA A 100 -22.73 21.49 1.06
C ALA A 100 -21.53 20.54 0.85
N ILE A 101 -21.01 20.45 -0.37
CA ILE A 101 -19.86 19.60 -0.70
C ILE A 101 -18.61 20.11 0.02
N MET A 102 -18.34 21.41 -0.04
CA MET A 102 -17.18 22.02 0.63
C MET A 102 -17.27 21.84 2.15
N ARG A 103 -18.45 21.99 2.76
CA ARG A 103 -18.64 21.73 4.19
C ARG A 103 -18.35 20.28 4.56
N LEU A 104 -18.77 19.32 3.74
CA LEU A 104 -18.46 17.91 3.98
C LEU A 104 -16.95 17.65 3.91
N VAL A 105 -16.28 18.22 2.91
CA VAL A 105 -14.81 18.10 2.77
C VAL A 105 -14.11 18.73 3.97
N ASP A 106 -14.51 19.93 4.38
CA ASP A 106 -13.95 20.61 5.56
C ASP A 106 -14.11 19.77 6.84
N LEU A 107 -15.27 19.12 7.02
CA LEU A 107 -15.52 18.22 8.15
C LEU A 107 -14.61 16.98 8.12
N MET A 108 -14.38 16.39 6.94
CA MET A 108 -13.47 15.25 6.80
C MET A 108 -12.02 15.65 7.09
N LEU A 109 -11.59 16.84 6.64
CA LEU A 109 -10.25 17.37 6.84
C LEU A 109 -10.00 17.90 8.26
N CYS A 110 -11.06 18.20 9.03
CA CYS A 110 -10.91 18.65 10.41
C CYS A 110 -10.49 17.53 11.36
N ILE A 111 -10.79 16.28 11.01
CA ILE A 111 -10.41 15.10 11.80
C ILE A 111 -8.93 14.80 11.52
N PRO A 112 -8.04 14.89 12.52
CA PRO A 112 -6.65 14.56 12.31
C PRO A 112 -6.51 13.05 12.07
N SER A 113 -6.00 12.68 10.90
CA SER A 113 -5.90 11.29 10.42
C SER A 113 -5.22 10.35 11.42
N PHE A 114 -4.25 10.86 12.18
CA PHE A 114 -3.57 10.11 13.22
C PHE A 114 -4.52 9.54 14.28
N PHE A 115 -5.49 10.33 14.78
CA PHE A 115 -6.45 9.87 15.78
C PHE A 115 -7.39 8.80 15.22
N LEU A 116 -7.80 8.94 13.96
CA LEU A 116 -8.65 7.95 13.29
C LEU A 116 -7.92 6.61 13.15
N ILE A 117 -6.67 6.64 12.69
CA ILE A 117 -5.83 5.44 12.54
C ILE A 117 -5.66 4.74 13.89
N LEU A 118 -5.36 5.48 14.95
CA LEU A 118 -5.24 4.93 16.31
C LEU A 118 -6.53 4.25 16.79
N ALA A 119 -7.69 4.87 16.55
CA ALA A 119 -8.98 4.29 16.92
C ALA A 119 -9.24 2.96 16.19
N VAL A 120 -8.98 2.92 14.88
CA VAL A 120 -9.16 1.69 14.09
C VAL A 120 -8.22 0.59 14.55
N ILE A 121 -6.95 0.89 14.82
CA ILE A 121 -5.98 -0.09 15.33
C ILE A 121 -6.43 -0.65 16.69
N ALA A 122 -7.04 0.16 17.56
CA ALA A 122 -7.52 -0.32 18.85
C ALA A 122 -8.67 -1.35 18.75
N PHE A 123 -9.39 -1.39 17.62
CA PHE A 123 -10.50 -2.31 17.38
C PHE A 123 -10.13 -3.53 16.51
N LEU A 124 -8.93 -3.56 15.90
CA LEU A 124 -8.40 -4.67 15.10
C LEU A 124 -7.51 -5.58 15.96
#